data_AF-A0A8J7W3M7-F1
#
_entry.id   AF-A0A8J7W3M7-F1
#
_cell.length_a   1.000
_cell.length_b   1.000
_cell.length_c   1.000
_cell.angle_alpha   90.00
_cell.angle_beta   90.00
_cell.angle_gamma   90.00
#
_symmetry.space_group_name_H-M   'P 1'
#
loop_
_entity.id
_entity.type
_entity.pdbx_description
1 polymer ?
#
loop_
_entity_poly.entity_id
_entity_poly.type
_entity_poly.pdbx_seq_one_letter_code
_entity_poly.pdbx_strand_id
1 'polypeptide(L)'
;MINFVILFVLVICFIVMGLAIFLMSREKQRKNYTVKFIMITIFIFLGIIIYLFFYINPQVNIQEVYFDESRIVNNEVIIHGIFRSDWDSYYNYKYEIEGDSLILTIYKYNFFRKALFRIHALGIVDIKIKEVYDINQIYIKYHDEKELLWHKN
;
A
#
# COMPACT_ATOMS: atom_id res chain seq x y z
N MET A 1 8.84 6.78 -2.44
CA MET A 1 8.73 7.72 -3.59
C MET A 1 9.60 7.34 -4.79
N ILE A 2 10.86 6.91 -4.61
CA ILE A 2 11.80 6.66 -5.73
C ILE A 2 11.27 5.69 -6.81
N ASN A 3 10.60 4.60 -6.42
CA ASN A 3 10.10 3.60 -7.40
C ASN A 3 9.00 4.13 -8.33
N PHE A 4 8.20 5.11 -7.88
CA PHE A 4 7.13 5.70 -8.70
C PHE A 4 7.69 6.62 -9.78
N VAL A 5 8.71 7.42 -9.43
CA VAL A 5 9.39 8.33 -10.37
C VAL A 5 10.10 7.54 -11.46
N ILE A 6 10.78 6.45 -11.10
CA ILE A 6 11.46 5.58 -12.08
C ILE A 6 10.45 4.94 -13.05
N LEU A 7 9.33 4.42 -12.54
CA LEU A 7 8.29 3.84 -13.38
C LEU A 7 7.71 4.90 -14.34
N PHE A 8 7.42 6.10 -13.85
CA PHE A 8 6.89 7.19 -14.66
C PHE A 8 7.85 7.60 -15.79
N VAL A 9 9.14 7.73 -15.49
CA VAL A 9 10.18 8.05 -16.48
C VAL A 9 10.25 6.96 -17.57
N LEU A 10 10.23 5.68 -17.18
CA LEU A 10 10.25 4.57 -18.15
C LEU A 10 9.04 4.60 -19.09
N VAL A 11 7.85 4.89 -18.56
CA VAL A 11 6.62 4.97 -19.38
C VAL A 11 6.71 6.12 -20.39
N ILE A 12 7.19 7.29 -19.99
CA ILE A 12 7.40 8.43 -20.90
C ILE A 12 8.41 8.06 -21.99
N CYS A 13 9.53 7.44 -21.65
CA CYS A 13 10.54 7.02 -22.63
C CYS A 13 9.96 6.08 -23.69
N PHE A 14 9.12 5.12 -23.29
CA PHE A 14 8.47 4.20 -24.24
C PHE A 14 7.46 4.90 -25.16
N ILE A 15 6.69 5.87 -24.65
CA ILE A 15 5.75 6.66 -25.46
C ILE A 15 6.50 7.49 -26.50
N VAL A 16 7.57 8.18 -26.09
CA VAL A 16 8.40 9.02 -26.98
C VAL A 16 9.07 8.17 -28.07
N MET A 17 9.63 7.02 -27.70
CA MET A 17 10.24 6.09 -28.65
C MET A 17 9.21 5.55 -29.65
N GLY A 18 8.00 5.29 -29.18
CA GLY A 18 6.84 4.94 -30.00
C GLY A 18 6.46 5.95 -31.06
N LEU A 19 6.30 7.21 -30.65
CA LEU A 19 6.00 8.34 -31.52
C LEU A 19 7.10 8.55 -32.56
N ALA A 20 8.37 8.45 -32.15
CA ALA A 20 9.51 8.56 -33.06
C ALA A 20 9.49 7.48 -34.16
N ILE A 21 9.24 6.21 -33.78
CA ILE A 21 9.11 5.09 -34.73
C ILE A 21 7.91 5.29 -35.67
N PHE A 22 6.79 5.79 -35.16
CA PHE A 22 5.60 6.06 -35.96
C PHE A 22 5.86 7.13 -37.04
N LEU A 23 6.55 8.23 -36.67
CA LEU A 23 6.88 9.32 -37.58
C LEU A 23 7.87 8.89 -38.68
N MET A 24 8.83 8.02 -38.36
CA MET A 24 9.87 7.58 -39.30
C MET A 24 9.44 6.50 -40.31
N SER A 25 8.28 5.86 -40.14
CA SER A 25 7.90 4.71 -40.96
C SER A 25 7.15 5.08 -42.26
N ARG A 26 7.55 4.50 -43.42
CA ARG A 26 6.84 4.58 -44.72
C ARG A 26 5.51 3.81 -44.71
N GLU A 27 4.48 4.24 -45.46
CA GLU A 27 3.08 3.77 -45.39
C GLU A 27 2.85 2.26 -45.16
N LYS A 28 3.48 1.38 -45.95
CA LYS A 28 3.28 -0.08 -45.85
C LYS A 28 3.94 -0.69 -44.63
N GLN A 29 5.08 -0.14 -44.22
CA GLN A 29 5.73 -0.46 -42.95
C GLN A 29 4.98 0.18 -41.76
N ARG A 30 4.34 1.34 -41.98
CA ARG A 30 3.66 2.14 -40.95
C ARG A 30 2.53 1.32 -40.32
N LYS A 31 1.77 0.53 -41.09
CA LYS A 31 0.75 -0.37 -40.55
C LYS A 31 1.31 -1.43 -39.60
N ASN A 32 2.38 -2.15 -39.97
CA ASN A 32 2.96 -3.19 -39.11
C ASN A 32 3.64 -2.61 -37.87
N TYR A 33 4.33 -1.47 -37.98
CA TYR A 33 4.92 -0.81 -36.82
C TYR A 33 3.86 -0.22 -35.90
N THR A 34 2.76 0.33 -36.45
CA THR A 34 1.64 0.84 -35.65
C THR A 34 0.98 -0.28 -34.85
N VAL A 35 0.72 -1.44 -35.46
CA VAL A 35 0.13 -2.60 -34.74
C VAL A 35 1.07 -3.11 -33.64
N LYS A 36 2.37 -3.29 -33.94
CA LYS A 36 3.35 -3.72 -32.92
C LYS A 36 3.49 -2.70 -31.79
N PHE A 37 3.49 -1.41 -32.12
CA PHE A 37 3.56 -0.34 -31.14
C PHE A 37 2.35 -0.34 -30.20
N ILE A 38 1.12 -0.39 -30.76
CA ILE A 38 -0.12 -0.47 -29.98
C ILE A 38 -0.09 -1.68 -29.03
N MET A 39 0.33 -2.85 -29.50
CA MET A 39 0.46 -4.04 -28.66
C MET A 39 1.43 -3.83 -27.49
N ILE A 40 2.61 -3.25 -27.74
CA ILE A 40 3.60 -2.95 -26.68
C ILE A 40 3.02 -1.93 -25.69
N THR A 41 2.37 -0.87 -26.16
CA THR A 41 1.73 0.13 -25.29
C THR A 41 0.66 -0.49 -24.41
N ILE A 42 -0.18 -1.39 -24.95
CA ILE A 42 -1.19 -2.11 -24.17
C ILE A 42 -0.54 -2.98 -23.09
N PHE A 43 0.52 -3.72 -23.41
CA PHE A 43 1.24 -4.54 -22.43
C PHE A 43 1.89 -3.71 -21.31
N ILE A 44 2.50 -2.57 -21.66
CA ILE A 44 3.06 -1.65 -20.67
C ILE A 44 1.94 -1.10 -19.78
N PHE A 45 0.82 -0.68 -20.36
CA PHE A 45 -0.32 -0.14 -19.62
C PHE A 45 -0.90 -1.18 -18.66
N LEU A 46 -1.08 -2.43 -19.10
CA LEU A 46 -1.45 -3.55 -18.26
C LEU A 46 -0.45 -3.78 -17.12
N GLY A 47 0.85 -3.70 -17.39
CA GLY A 47 1.90 -3.82 -16.38
C GLY A 47 1.84 -2.73 -15.30
N ILE A 48 1.56 -1.48 -15.70
CA ILE A 48 1.36 -0.36 -14.77
C ILE A 48 0.11 -0.58 -13.93
N ILE A 49 -1.00 -0.97 -14.57
CA ILE A 49 -2.26 -1.27 -13.88
C ILE A 49 -2.01 -2.34 -12.80
N ILE A 50 -1.40 -3.46 -13.18
CA ILE A 50 -1.04 -4.55 -12.27
C ILE A 50 -0.17 -4.00 -11.13
N TYR A 51 0.88 -3.23 -11.43
CA TYR A 51 1.73 -2.63 -10.42
C TYR A 51 0.95 -1.75 -9.43
N LEU A 52 0.09 -0.85 -9.92
CA LEU A 52 -0.72 0.01 -9.07
C LEU A 52 -1.67 -0.80 -8.17
N PHE A 53 -2.28 -1.86 -8.71
CA PHE A 53 -3.18 -2.74 -7.96
C PHE A 53 -2.46 -3.55 -6.87
N PHE A 54 -1.21 -3.97 -7.08
CA PHE A 54 -0.47 -4.77 -6.10
C PHE A 54 0.35 -3.95 -5.09
N TYR A 55 0.74 -2.72 -5.44
CA TYR A 55 1.71 -1.95 -4.65
C TYR A 55 1.09 -0.81 -3.84
N ILE A 56 -0.08 -0.31 -4.23
CA ILE A 56 -0.79 0.75 -3.49
C ILE A 56 -1.80 0.09 -2.55
N ASN A 57 -1.38 -0.15 -1.32
CA ASN A 57 -2.31 -0.48 -0.24
C ASN A 57 -2.85 0.83 0.34
N PRO A 58 -4.16 1.13 0.21
CA PRO A 58 -4.72 2.34 0.80
C PRO A 58 -4.54 2.31 2.31
N GLN A 59 -4.08 3.43 2.86
CA GLN A 59 -4.09 3.66 4.30
C GLN A 59 -5.53 3.73 4.77
N VAL A 60 -5.82 3.18 5.95
CA VAL A 60 -7.20 3.10 6.44
C VAL A 60 -7.49 4.26 7.37
N ASN A 61 -8.68 4.82 7.23
CA ASN A 61 -9.16 5.85 8.14
C ASN A 61 -9.29 5.27 9.55
N ILE A 62 -8.57 5.86 10.50
CA ILE A 62 -8.48 5.39 11.89
C ILE A 62 -9.84 5.53 12.60
N GLN A 63 -10.65 6.52 12.21
CA GLN A 63 -11.98 6.74 12.78
C GLN A 63 -12.94 5.57 12.55
N GLU A 64 -12.62 4.67 11.62
CA GLU A 64 -13.40 3.48 11.35
C GLU A 64 -12.99 2.28 12.23
N VAL A 65 -11.88 2.38 12.97
CA VAL A 65 -11.41 1.36 13.90
C VAL A 65 -11.94 1.62 15.30
N TYR A 66 -12.50 0.59 15.91
CA TYR A 66 -12.70 0.54 17.35
C TYR A 66 -11.58 -0.30 17.97
N PHE A 67 -10.72 0.31 18.79
CA PHE A 67 -9.67 -0.39 19.54
C PHE A 67 -10.21 -0.80 20.90
N ASP A 68 -10.27 -2.11 21.14
CA ASP A 68 -10.74 -2.68 22.41
C ASP A 68 -9.58 -2.93 23.39
N GLU A 69 -8.36 -3.13 22.88
CA GLU A 69 -7.18 -3.32 23.71
C GLU A 69 -5.98 -2.57 23.12
N SER A 70 -5.25 -1.85 23.97
CA SER A 70 -3.97 -1.24 23.62
C SER A 70 -3.09 -1.21 24.86
N ARG A 71 -2.02 -2.02 24.88
CA ARG A 71 -1.12 -2.11 26.03
C ARG A 71 0.29 -2.54 25.65
N ILE A 72 1.21 -2.29 26.57
CA ILE A 72 2.60 -2.78 26.50
C ILE A 72 2.81 -3.77 27.66
N VAL A 73 3.18 -5.01 27.34
CA VAL A 73 3.43 -6.08 28.31
C VAL A 73 4.71 -6.79 27.93
N ASN A 74 5.66 -6.95 28.87
CA ASN A 74 6.91 -7.69 28.65
C ASN A 74 7.66 -7.26 27.37
N ASN A 75 7.71 -5.95 27.11
CA ASN A 75 8.34 -5.34 25.93
C ASN A 75 7.67 -5.73 24.61
N GLU A 76 6.42 -6.17 24.68
CA GLU A 76 5.56 -6.41 23.55
C GLU A 76 4.42 -5.39 23.55
N VAL A 77 4.22 -4.73 22.41
CA VAL A 77 3.03 -3.90 22.16
C VAL A 77 1.94 -4.81 21.61
N ILE A 78 0.80 -4.82 22.28
CA ILE A 78 -0.38 -5.59 21.90
C ILE A 78 -1.53 -4.61 21.67
N ILE A 79 -2.04 -4.59 20.44
CA ILE A 79 -3.19 -3.77 20.07
C ILE A 79 -4.19 -4.64 19.33
N HIS A 80 -5.41 -4.65 19.86
CA HIS A 80 -6.56 -5.29 19.23
C HIS A 80 -7.58 -4.22 18.86
N GLY A 81 -8.22 -4.43 17.71
CA GLY A 81 -9.31 -3.59 17.25
C GLY A 81 -10.13 -4.24 16.14
N ILE A 82 -11.26 -3.62 15.85
CA ILE A 82 -12.24 -4.08 14.86
C ILE A 82 -12.66 -2.90 14.00
N PHE A 83 -12.60 -3.06 12.67
CA PHE A 83 -13.11 -2.07 11.73
C PHE A 83 -14.63 -2.15 11.57
N ARG A 84 -15.30 -0.99 11.62
CA ARG A 84 -16.76 -0.88 11.42
C ARG A 84 -17.17 -1.07 9.96
N SER A 85 -16.34 -0.63 9.03
CA SER A 85 -16.71 -0.39 7.63
C SER A 85 -16.59 -1.61 6.71
N ASP A 86 -15.81 -2.63 7.08
CA ASP A 86 -15.50 -3.70 6.13
C ASP A 86 -15.13 -5.04 6.80
N TRP A 87 -16.07 -5.98 6.75
CA TRP A 87 -15.93 -7.31 7.36
C TRP A 87 -15.06 -8.25 6.51
N ASP A 88 -14.85 -7.91 5.24
CA ASP A 88 -14.16 -8.75 4.24
C ASP A 88 -12.75 -8.27 3.88
N SER A 89 -12.23 -7.29 4.62
CA SER A 89 -10.94 -6.67 4.36
C SER A 89 -9.84 -7.18 5.28
N TYR A 90 -8.63 -7.30 4.72
CA TYR A 90 -7.43 -7.64 5.50
C TYR A 90 -6.67 -6.37 5.82
N TYR A 91 -6.16 -6.31 7.04
CA TYR A 91 -5.40 -5.17 7.52
C TYR A 91 -3.97 -5.60 7.83
N ASN A 92 -3.02 -4.73 7.50
CA ASN A 92 -1.63 -4.88 7.88
C ASN A 92 -1.16 -3.56 8.48
N TYR A 93 -0.03 -3.57 9.18
CA TYR A 93 0.52 -2.39 9.83
C TYR A 93 1.98 -2.19 9.47
N LYS A 94 2.42 -0.94 9.57
CA LYS A 94 3.82 -0.55 9.71
C LYS A 94 3.96 0.23 11.01
N TYR A 95 5.16 0.21 11.57
CA TYR A 95 5.47 1.01 12.74
C TYR A 95 6.81 1.72 12.57
N GLU A 96 6.91 2.88 13.20
CA GLU A 96 8.13 3.69 13.30
C GLU A 96 8.29 4.11 14.77
N ILE A 97 9.53 4.25 15.24
CA ILE A 97 9.83 4.72 16.59
C ILE A 97 10.40 6.14 16.47
N GLU A 98 9.75 7.10 17.14
CA GLU A 98 10.17 8.50 17.24
C GLU A 98 10.33 8.86 18.72
N GLY A 99 11.56 8.86 19.23
CA GLY A 99 11.80 9.11 20.66
C GLY A 99 11.19 8.01 21.54
N ASP A 100 10.30 8.38 22.45
CA ASP A 100 9.52 7.47 23.31
C ASP A 100 8.14 7.11 22.73
N SER A 101 7.93 7.42 21.44
CA SER A 101 6.68 7.22 20.74
C SER A 101 6.77 6.07 19.74
N LEU A 102 5.79 5.17 19.77
CA LEU A 102 5.54 4.20 18.71
C LEU A 102 4.44 4.73 17.79
N ILE A 103 4.72 4.88 16.50
CA ILE A 103 3.76 5.40 15.52
C ILE A 103 3.36 4.28 14.59
N LEU A 104 2.07 3.97 14.57
CA LEU A 104 1.47 2.89 13.80
C LEU A 104 0.77 3.44 12.57
N THR A 105 0.92 2.77 11.44
CA THR A 105 0.13 3.05 10.24
C THR A 105 -0.55 1.78 9.78
N ILE A 106 -1.88 1.80 9.69
CA ILE A 106 -2.69 0.65 9.27
C ILE A 106 -3.03 0.80 7.78
N TYR A 107 -2.86 -0.28 7.02
CA TYR A 107 -3.13 -0.37 5.60
C TYR A 107 -4.14 -1.46 5.31
N LYS A 108 -5.06 -1.19 4.38
CA LYS A 108 -6.01 -2.16 3.85
C LYS A 108 -5.36 -2.89 2.68
N TYR A 109 -5.40 -4.21 2.71
CA TYR A 109 -4.98 -5.08 1.62
C TYR A 109 -6.14 -5.30 0.66
N ASN A 110 -5.88 -5.17 -0.65
CA ASN A 110 -6.89 -5.38 -1.67
C ASN A 110 -7.21 -6.87 -1.92
N PHE A 111 -8.49 -7.11 -2.20
CA PHE A 111 -9.23 -8.39 -2.31
C PHE A 111 -8.54 -9.52 -3.10
N PHE A 112 -7.67 -9.25 -4.06
CA PHE A 112 -7.05 -10.28 -4.92
C PHE A 112 -6.05 -11.20 -4.20
N ARG A 113 -5.48 -10.80 -3.04
CA ARG A 113 -4.66 -11.71 -2.22
C ARG A 113 -5.47 -12.72 -1.41
N LYS A 114 -6.79 -12.51 -1.23
CA LYS A 114 -7.71 -13.45 -0.54
C LYS A 114 -7.70 -14.83 -1.22
N ALA A 115 -7.68 -14.84 -2.55
CA ALA A 115 -7.69 -16.06 -3.36
C ALA A 115 -6.43 -16.91 -3.20
N LEU A 116 -5.29 -16.30 -2.86
CA LEU A 116 -4.00 -16.99 -2.73
C LEU A 116 -3.70 -17.49 -1.31
N PHE A 117 -4.29 -16.88 -0.27
CA PHE A 117 -3.84 -17.10 1.11
C PHE A 117 -4.86 -17.74 2.08
N ARG A 118 -6.08 -18.12 1.64
CA ARG A 118 -7.10 -18.80 2.49
C ARG A 118 -7.20 -18.20 3.91
N ILE A 119 -7.31 -16.88 4.02
CA ILE A 119 -7.34 -16.22 5.34
C ILE A 119 -8.80 -15.97 5.71
N HIS A 120 -9.26 -16.47 6.86
CA HIS A 120 -10.65 -16.34 7.35
C HIS A 120 -10.81 -15.25 8.43
N ALA A 121 -10.17 -14.09 8.28
CA ALA A 121 -10.21 -13.05 9.32
C ALA A 121 -11.23 -11.95 9.00
N LEU A 122 -12.19 -11.76 9.91
CA LEU A 122 -13.33 -10.85 9.90
C LEU A 122 -12.93 -9.46 10.41
N GLY A 123 -12.57 -8.48 9.58
CA GLY A 123 -12.45 -7.07 10.00
C GLY A 123 -11.54 -6.74 11.21
N ILE A 124 -10.77 -7.71 11.71
CA ILE A 124 -10.00 -7.66 12.95
C ILE A 124 -8.60 -7.15 12.64
N VAL A 125 -8.13 -6.24 13.48
CA VAL A 125 -6.76 -5.79 13.56
C VAL A 125 -6.15 -6.39 14.82
N ASP A 126 -5.18 -7.28 14.63
CA ASP A 126 -4.36 -7.81 15.71
C ASP A 126 -2.90 -7.43 15.42
N ILE A 127 -2.36 -6.50 16.21
CA ILE A 127 -1.00 -5.98 16.07
C ILE A 127 -0.20 -6.45 17.29
N LYS A 128 0.87 -7.20 17.01
CA LYS A 128 1.83 -7.63 18.02
C LYS A 128 3.23 -7.23 17.58
N ILE A 129 3.86 -6.32 18.32
CA ILE A 129 5.23 -5.86 18.05
C ILE A 129 6.09 -6.27 19.24
N LYS A 130 7.15 -7.03 18.97
CA LYS A 130 8.06 -7.52 20.00
C LYS A 130 9.28 -6.63 20.12
N GLU A 131 9.99 -6.77 21.23
CA GLU A 131 11.29 -6.12 21.47
C GLU A 131 11.19 -4.58 21.44
N VAL A 132 10.09 -4.04 21.97
CA VAL A 132 9.84 -2.61 22.07
C VAL A 132 10.22 -2.12 23.47
N TYR A 133 11.21 -1.25 23.55
CA TYR A 133 11.74 -0.70 24.80
C TYR A 133 11.45 0.80 24.89
N ASP A 134 11.25 1.29 26.12
CA ASP A 134 11.17 2.72 26.45
C ASP A 134 10.08 3.53 25.72
N ILE A 135 8.99 2.87 25.32
CA ILE A 135 7.81 3.53 24.74
C ILE A 135 6.86 3.98 25.85
N ASN A 136 6.54 5.27 25.86
CA ASN A 136 5.56 5.88 26.77
C ASN A 136 4.25 6.23 26.06
N GLN A 137 4.22 6.20 24.72
CA GLN A 137 3.05 6.62 23.96
C GLN A 137 2.96 5.88 22.63
N ILE A 138 1.75 5.52 22.26
CA ILE A 138 1.43 4.87 20.99
C ILE A 138 0.48 5.79 20.23
N TYR A 139 0.87 6.12 19.01
CA TYR A 139 0.07 6.89 18.08
C TYR A 139 -0.35 6.01 16.91
N ILE A 140 -1.51 6.32 16.32
CA ILE A 140 -1.86 5.83 15.00
C ILE A 140 -1.85 7.02 14.04
N LYS A 141 -1.21 6.83 12.89
CA LYS A 141 -1.03 7.83 11.85
C LYS A 141 -1.99 7.59 10.70
N TYR A 142 -2.71 8.63 10.29
CA TYR A 142 -3.52 8.70 9.09
C TYR A 142 -3.09 9.91 8.26
N HIS A 143 -2.52 9.67 7.07
CA HIS A 143 -1.84 10.71 6.30
C HIS A 143 -0.82 11.46 7.15
N ASP A 144 -1.05 12.76 7.40
CA ASP A 144 -0.17 13.64 8.18
C ASP A 144 -0.66 13.84 9.62
N GLU A 145 -1.79 13.24 9.99
CA GLU A 145 -2.39 13.34 11.31
C GLU A 145 -1.96 12.15 12.18
N LYS A 146 -1.74 12.41 13.48
CA LYS A 146 -1.43 11.41 14.50
C LYS A 146 -2.51 11.48 15.59
N GLU A 147 -3.11 10.33 15.91
CA GLU A 147 -4.08 10.18 16.98
C GLU A 147 -3.45 9.35 18.11
N LEU A 148 -3.57 9.82 19.36
CA LEU A 148 -3.04 9.12 20.52
C LEU A 148 -3.93 7.92 20.84
N LEU A 149 -3.36 6.72 20.75
CA LEU A 149 -4.06 5.47 21.05
C LEU A 149 -3.85 5.05 22.51
N TRP A 150 -2.62 5.20 23.00
CA TRP A 150 -2.25 4.78 24.35
C TRP A 150 -1.14 5.66 24.90
N HIS A 151 -1.16 5.90 26.20
CA HIS A 151 -0.10 6.59 26.92
C HIS A 151 0.14 5.89 28.26
N LYS A 152 1.40 5.87 28.69
CA LYS A 152 1.83 5.39 29.99
C LYS A 152 1.46 6.45 31.04
N ASN A 153 0.41 6.15 31.82
CA ASN A 153 0.08 6.94 33.02
C ASN A 153 1.19 6.91 34.05
#